data_AF-A0A2S9FXB6-F1
#
_entry.id   AF-A0A2S9FXB6-F1
#
_cell.length_a   1.000
_cell.length_b   1.000
_cell.length_c   1.000
_cell.angle_alpha   90.00
_cell.angle_beta   90.00
_cell.angle_gamma   90.00
#
_symmetry.space_group_name_H-M   'P 1'
#
loop_
_entity.id
_entity.type
_entity.pdbx_description
1 polymer ?
#
loop_
_entity_poly.entity_id
_entity_poly.type
_entity_poly.pdbx_seq_one_letter_code
_entity_poly.pdbx_strand_id
1 'polypeptide(L)'
;EPWDVGPGGYQVGNFPPQWTEWNGKYRDTVRDFWRGEDASLGEFASRLTGSADLYEHTARRPVASINFVTAHDGFTLRDLVSYND
;
A
#
# COMPACT_ATOMS: atom_id res chain seq x y z
N GLU A 1 6.27 -9.59 1.48
CA GLU A 1 5.27 -8.93 2.34
C GLU A 1 5.95 -8.47 3.61
N PRO A 2 5.83 -7.19 3.98
CA PRO A 2 6.43 -6.66 5.22
C PRO A 2 5.52 -6.86 6.44
N TRP A 3 4.89 -8.02 6.57
CA TRP A 3 4.06 -8.35 7.72
C TRP A 3 3.97 -9.86 7.98
N ASP A 4 3.65 -10.21 9.23
CA ASP A 4 3.14 -11.53 9.61
C ASP A 4 1.89 -11.39 10.52
N VAL A 5 1.28 -12.51 10.91
CA VAL A 5 0.05 -12.56 11.72
C VAL A 5 0.30 -12.45 13.23
N GLY A 6 1.55 -12.40 13.66
CA GLY A 6 1.94 -12.34 15.07
C GLY A 6 1.87 -10.93 15.68
N PRO A 7 1.90 -10.82 17.02
CA PRO A 7 2.02 -9.52 17.68
C PRO A 7 3.29 -8.79 17.25
N GLY A 8 3.14 -7.54 16.78
CA GLY A 8 4.27 -6.76 16.23
C GLY A 8 4.70 -7.17 14.83
N GLY A 9 3.94 -8.04 14.15
CA GLY A 9 4.25 -8.52 12.81
C GLY A 9 4.22 -7.46 11.72
N TYR A 10 3.51 -6.34 11.91
CA TYR A 10 3.41 -5.29 10.90
C TYR A 10 4.68 -4.43 10.82
N GLN A 11 5.47 -4.63 9.77
CA GLN A 11 6.84 -4.10 9.60
C GLN A 11 7.00 -3.29 8.31
N VAL A 12 5.91 -2.74 7.76
CA VAL A 12 5.97 -1.82 6.61
C VAL A 12 6.90 -0.66 6.94
N GLY A 13 7.86 -0.38 6.07
CA GLY A 13 8.86 0.67 6.27
C GLY A 13 10.10 0.24 7.05
N ASN A 14 10.08 -0.93 7.72
CA ASN A 14 11.13 -1.36 8.63
C ASN A 14 12.10 -2.40 8.04
N PHE A 15 11.92 -2.88 6.80
CA PHE A 15 12.89 -3.81 6.22
C PHE A 15 14.23 -3.10 5.95
N PRO A 16 15.36 -3.84 5.98
CA PRO A 16 16.66 -3.26 5.70
C PRO A 16 16.75 -2.59 4.33
N PRO A 17 17.73 -1.70 4.12
CA PRO A 17 18.06 -1.18 2.80
C PRO A 17 18.24 -2.30 1.77
N GLN A 18 17.96 -2.01 0.49
CA GLN A 18 17.91 -2.94 -0.65
C GLN A 18 16.62 -3.77 -0.78
N TRP A 19 15.81 -3.89 0.28
CA TRP A 19 14.49 -4.51 0.16
C TRP A 19 13.47 -3.59 -0.48
N THR A 20 12.63 -4.17 -1.33
CA THR A 20 11.39 -3.56 -1.82
C THR A 20 10.20 -4.26 -1.18
N GLU A 21 9.21 -3.49 -0.78
CA GLU A 21 8.10 -3.94 0.06
C GLU A 21 6.78 -3.81 -0.66
N TRP A 22 5.94 -4.82 -0.49
CA TRP A 22 4.55 -4.76 -0.93
C TRP A 22 3.82 -3.68 -0.12
N ASN A 23 3.38 -2.63 -0.79
CA ASN A 23 2.73 -1.50 -0.12
C ASN A 23 1.22 -1.73 0.00
N GLY A 24 0.81 -2.41 1.07
CA GLY A 24 -0.61 -2.60 1.41
C GLY A 24 -1.35 -1.27 1.62
N LYS A 25 -0.66 -0.26 2.18
CA LYS A 25 -1.22 1.10 2.38
C LYS A 25 -1.56 1.76 1.04
N TYR A 26 -0.75 1.56 0.00
CA TYR A 26 -1.05 2.02 -1.37
C TYR A 26 -2.29 1.34 -1.91
N ARG A 27 -2.35 0.00 -1.81
CA ARG A 27 -3.47 -0.80 -2.32
C ARG A 27 -4.79 -0.31 -1.75
N ASP A 28 -4.86 -0.14 -0.42
CA ASP A 28 -6.09 0.22 0.27
C ASP A 28 -6.48 1.68 -0.02
N THR A 29 -5.56 2.64 0.14
CA THR A 29 -5.84 4.05 -0.15
C THR A 29 -6.27 4.31 -1.59
N VAL A 30 -5.66 3.64 -2.59
CA VAL A 30 -6.07 3.81 -3.99
C VAL A 30 -7.47 3.25 -4.21
N ARG A 31 -7.80 2.10 -3.62
CA ARG A 31 -9.15 1.54 -3.70
C ARG A 31 -10.19 2.46 -3.07
N ASP A 32 -9.91 2.97 -1.87
CA ASP A 32 -10.82 3.83 -1.12
C ASP A 32 -11.02 5.19 -1.82
N PHE A 33 -9.96 5.77 -2.40
CA PHE A 33 -10.05 6.97 -3.22
C PHE A 33 -11.01 6.79 -4.41
N TRP A 34 -10.90 5.68 -5.14
CA TRP A 34 -11.79 5.40 -6.28
C TRP A 34 -13.19 4.92 -5.87
N ARG A 35 -13.33 4.30 -4.69
CA ARG A 35 -14.64 3.99 -4.08
C ARG A 35 -15.40 5.26 -3.71
N GLY A 36 -14.70 6.39 -3.55
CA GLY A 36 -15.28 7.67 -3.18
C GLY A 36 -15.34 7.87 -1.66
N GLU A 37 -14.43 7.24 -0.90
CA GLU A 37 -14.33 7.50 0.53
C GLU A 37 -13.88 8.95 0.81
N ASP A 38 -14.54 9.56 1.78
CA ASP A 38 -14.29 10.94 2.20
C ASP A 38 -12.86 11.15 2.69
N ALA A 39 -12.35 12.38 2.53
CA ALA A 39 -11.04 12.82 3.04
C ALA A 39 -9.82 12.00 2.56
N SER A 40 -9.94 11.24 1.46
CA SER A 40 -8.87 10.37 0.95
C SER A 40 -7.77 11.09 0.14
N LEU A 41 -7.99 12.34 -0.32
CA LEU A 41 -7.09 13.02 -1.27
C LEU A 41 -5.66 13.21 -0.74
N GLY A 42 -5.48 13.55 0.54
CA GLY A 42 -4.16 13.76 1.13
C GLY A 42 -3.35 12.46 1.26
N GLU A 43 -4.02 11.39 1.69
CA GLU A 43 -3.40 10.06 1.79
C GLU A 43 -3.08 9.52 0.38
N PHE A 44 -4.01 9.70 -0.57
CA PHE A 44 -3.82 9.36 -1.97
C PHE A 44 -2.62 10.10 -2.57
N ALA A 45 -2.47 11.41 -2.32
CA ALA A 45 -1.33 12.18 -2.80
C ALA A 45 -0.01 11.61 -2.28
N SER A 46 0.05 11.22 -1.00
CA SER A 46 1.22 10.58 -0.39
C SER A 46 1.55 9.23 -1.06
N ARG A 47 0.52 8.43 -1.38
CA ARG A 47 0.69 7.16 -2.10
C ARG A 47 1.18 7.35 -3.53
N LEU A 48 0.60 8.31 -4.24
CA LEU A 48 0.91 8.61 -5.63
C LEU A 48 2.35 9.10 -5.80
N THR A 49 2.88 9.85 -4.84
CA THR A 49 4.24 10.41 -4.86
C THR A 49 5.31 9.49 -4.26
N GLY A 50 5.01 8.20 -4.13
CA GLY A 50 6.00 7.18 -3.75
C GLY A 50 6.05 6.85 -2.25
N SER A 51 5.03 7.26 -1.48
CA SER A 51 4.89 6.92 -0.05
C SER A 51 6.10 7.32 0.79
N ALA A 52 6.56 8.57 0.63
CA ALA A 52 7.70 9.12 1.36
C ALA A 52 7.53 8.97 2.89
N ASP A 53 6.30 9.08 3.40
CA ASP A 53 5.96 8.84 4.80
C ASP A 53 6.40 7.46 5.33
N LEU A 54 6.47 6.44 4.46
CA LEU A 54 6.89 5.09 4.82
C LEU A 54 8.39 4.83 4.62
N TYR A 55 9.03 5.46 3.64
CA TYR A 55 10.36 5.02 3.18
C TYR A 55 11.45 6.09 3.27
N GLU A 56 11.10 7.37 3.27
CA GLU A 56 12.07 8.47 3.24
C GLU A 56 12.93 8.52 4.52
N HIS A 57 12.32 8.26 5.68
CA HIS A 57 13.00 8.32 6.97
C HIS A 57 14.12 7.26 7.13
N THR A 58 14.07 6.18 6.34
CA THR A 58 15.14 5.17 6.24
C THR A 58 16.08 5.40 5.06
N ALA A 59 16.04 6.59 4.46
CA ALA A 59 16.76 6.97 3.24
C ALA A 59 16.47 6.06 2.03
N ARG A 60 15.34 5.33 2.06
CA ARG A 60 14.93 4.47 0.97
C ARG A 60 14.20 5.28 -0.09
N ARG A 61 14.55 5.02 -1.35
CA ARG A 61 13.99 5.70 -2.53
C ARG A 61 12.59 5.16 -2.85
N PRO A 62 11.76 5.88 -3.64
CA PRO A 62 10.41 5.42 -4.01
C PRO A 62 10.33 3.99 -4.59
N VAL A 63 11.42 3.49 -5.18
CA VAL A 63 11.54 2.09 -5.66
C VAL A 63 11.35 1.05 -4.55
N ALA A 64 11.49 1.43 -3.28
CA ALA A 64 11.22 0.57 -2.14
C ALA A 64 9.72 0.23 -2.01
N SER A 65 8.84 1.01 -2.65
CA SER A 65 7.40 0.76 -2.67
C SER A 65 7.01 -0.06 -3.90
N ILE A 66 6.54 -1.29 -3.68
CA ILE A 66 5.81 -2.06 -4.70
C ILE A 66 4.35 -1.65 -4.60
N ASN A 67 3.92 -0.81 -5.54
CA ASN A 67 2.55 -0.31 -5.65
C ASN A 67 1.70 -1.31 -6.45
N PHE A 68 0.59 -1.75 -5.89
CA PHE A 68 -0.32 -2.68 -6.53
C PHE A 68 -1.77 -2.40 -6.11
N VAL A 69 -2.72 -2.67 -7.02
CA VAL A 69 -4.17 -2.52 -6.74
C VAL A 69 -4.81 -3.86 -6.42
N THR A 70 -4.32 -4.97 -6.97
CA THR A 70 -4.80 -6.33 -6.70
C THR A 70 -3.63 -7.30 -6.68
N ALA A 71 -3.83 -8.46 -6.04
CA ALA A 71 -2.87 -9.54 -5.93
C ALA A 71 -3.61 -10.88 -6.01
N HIS A 72 -2.90 -11.99 -5.79
CA HIS A 72 -3.53 -13.30 -5.66
C HIS A 72 -4.41 -13.40 -4.41
N ASP A 73 -4.11 -12.62 -3.36
CA ASP A 73 -4.94 -12.48 -2.18
C ASP A 73 -6.06 -11.45 -2.39
N GLY A 74 -7.30 -11.94 -2.27
CA GLY A 74 -8.52 -11.15 -2.42
C GLY A 74 -9.05 -11.11 -3.85
N PHE A 75 -9.76 -10.03 -4.20
CA PHE A 75 -10.38 -9.89 -5.51
C PHE A 75 -9.39 -9.61 -6.64
N THR A 76 -9.70 -10.17 -7.81
CA THR A 76 -9.15 -9.71 -9.09
C THR A 76 -9.60 -8.28 -9.36
N LEU A 77 -8.97 -7.60 -10.33
CA LEU A 77 -9.38 -6.23 -10.67
C LEU A 77 -10.82 -6.16 -11.17
N ARG A 78 -11.30 -7.18 -11.88
CA ARG A 78 -12.68 -7.24 -12.36
C ARG A 78 -13.64 -7.41 -11.19
N ASP A 79 -13.33 -8.33 -10.28
CA ASP A 79 -14.21 -8.62 -9.15
C ASP A 79 -14.26 -7.43 -8.19
N LEU A 80 -13.13 -6.74 -7.99
CA LEU A 80 -13.02 -5.52 -7.17
C LEU A 80 -14.02 -4.41 -7.55
N VAL A 81 -14.45 -4.37 -8.82
CA VAL A 81 -15.43 -3.39 -9.31
C VAL A 81 -16.78 -4.00 -9.71
N SER A 82 -16.97 -5.30 -9.46
CA SER A 82 -18.18 -6.04 -9.86
C SER A 82 -18.98 -6.57 -8.68
N TYR A 83 -18.40 -6.62 -7.47
CA TYR A 83 -19.04 -7.20 -6.29
C TYR A 83 -18.96 -6.24 -5.10
N ASN A 84 -20.10 -6.03 -4.44
CA ASN A 84 -20.21 -5.37 -3.13
C ASN A 84 -21.22 -6.08 -2.21
N ASP A 85 -21.81 -7.19 -2.67
CA ASP A 85 -22.88 -7.96 -2.02
C ASP A 85 -22.52 -9.46 -1.97
#